data_AF-A0A3C1P9X8-F1
#
_entry.id   AF-A0A3C1P9X8-F1
#
_cell.length_a   1.000
_cell.length_b   1.000
_cell.length_c   1.000
_cell.angle_alpha   90.00
_cell.angle_beta   90.00
_cell.angle_gamma   90.00
#
_symmetry.space_group_name_H-M   'P 1'
#
loop_
_entity.id
_entity.type
_entity.pdbx_description
1 polymer ?
#
loop_
_entity_poly.entity_id
_entity_poly.type
_entity_poly.pdbx_seq_one_letter_code
_entity_poly.pdbx_strand_id
1 'polypeptide(L)' 'AMNQAGLSKSEMARQMNTSRSSLQRLLDPKNSSLNLQTITKAASVLGKKLKVEFVLESHK' A
#
# COMPACT_ATOMS: atom_id res chain seq x y z
N ALA A 1 3.06 6.05 -7.23
CA ALA A 1 3.53 4.65 -7.38
C ALA A 1 2.72 3.87 -8.41
N MET A 2 1.42 3.64 -8.23
CA MET A 2 0.60 2.88 -9.21
C MET A 2 0.58 3.50 -10.61
N ASN A 3 0.37 4.82 -10.71
CA ASN A 3 0.39 5.53 -12.01
C ASN A 3 1.74 5.41 -12.71
N GLN A 4 2.85 5.47 -11.96
CA GLN A 4 4.20 5.29 -12.50
C GLN A 4 4.46 3.85 -12.95
N ALA A 5 3.80 2.88 -12.32
CA ALA A 5 3.82 1.48 -12.71
C ALA A 5 2.80 1.13 -13.82
N GLY A 6 2.03 2.11 -14.31
CA GLY A 6 0.99 1.90 -15.32
C GLY A 6 -0.19 1.04 -14.85
N LEU A 7 -0.38 0.84 -13.54
CA LEU A 7 -1.36 -0.10 -13.00
C LEU A 7 -2.72 0.56 -12.73
N SER A 8 -3.78 -0.03 -13.30
CA SER A 8 -5.16 0.29 -12.89
C SER A 8 -5.48 -0.27 -11.50
N LYS A 9 -6.51 0.27 -10.83
CA LYS A 9 -6.98 -0.26 -9.53
C LYS A 9 -7.43 -1.73 -9.64
N SER A 10 -8.11 -2.11 -10.72
CA SER A 10 -8.51 -3.50 -10.96
C SER A 10 -7.31 -4.43 -11.08
N GLU A 11 -6.31 -4.01 -11.83
CA GLU A 11 -5.13 -4.82 -12.09
C GLU A 11 -4.25 -4.96 -10.86
N MET A 12 -4.08 -3.88 -10.11
CA MET A 12 -3.41 -3.91 -8.81
C MET A 12 -4.12 -4.87 -7.84
N ALA A 13 -5.46 -4.80 -7.73
CA ALA A 13 -6.20 -5.70 -6.85
C ALA A 13 -6.02 -7.17 -7.25
N ARG A 14 -6.04 -7.46 -8.55
CA ARG A 14 -5.78 -8.79 -9.11
C ARG A 14 -4.37 -9.27 -8.76
N GLN A 15 -3.34 -8.46 -9.02
CA GLN A 15 -1.94 -8.83 -8.75
C GLN A 15 -1.65 -8.97 -7.25
N MET A 16 -2.33 -8.20 -6.40
CA MET A 16 -2.27 -8.34 -4.93
C MET A 16 -3.06 -9.53 -4.38
N ASN A 17 -3.80 -10.25 -5.23
CA ASN A 17 -4.76 -11.28 -4.86
C ASN A 17 -5.74 -10.81 -3.77
N THR A 18 -6.37 -9.66 -4.00
CA THR A 18 -7.28 -9.04 -3.05
C THR A 18 -8.52 -8.46 -3.75
N SER A 19 -9.56 -8.16 -2.98
CA SER A 19 -10.75 -7.52 -3.51
C SER A 19 -10.49 -6.04 -3.85
N ARG A 20 -11.26 -5.50 -4.80
CA ARG A 20 -11.24 -4.07 -5.13
C ARG A 20 -11.54 -3.19 -3.90
N SER A 21 -12.42 -3.65 -3.00
CA SER A 21 -12.74 -2.96 -1.75
C SER A 21 -11.58 -2.95 -0.76
N SER A 22 -10.80 -4.03 -0.69
CA SER A 22 -9.60 -4.09 0.15
C SER A 22 -8.49 -3.17 -0.38
N LEU A 23 -8.29 -3.13 -1.70
CA LEU A 23 -7.40 -2.14 -2.30
C LEU A 23 -7.90 -0.71 -2.07
N GLN A 24 -9.21 -0.46 -2.20
CA GLN A 24 -9.79 0.86 -1.94
C GLN A 24 -9.47 1.34 -0.51
N ARG A 25 -9.57 0.46 0.49
CA ARG A 25 -9.19 0.76 1.88
C ARG A 25 -7.70 1.06 2.05
N LEU A 26 -6.83 0.41 1.28
CA LEU A 26 -5.38 0.70 1.29
C LEU A 26 -5.07 2.09 0.71
N LEU A 27 -5.84 2.52 -0.29
CA LEU A 27 -5.65 3.80 -0.98
C LEU A 27 -6.40 4.96 -0.30
N ASP A 28 -7.19 4.69 0.74
CA ASP A 28 -7.97 5.69 1.45
C ASP A 28 -7.11 6.40 2.51
N PRO A 29 -6.81 7.70 2.35
CA PRO A 29 -6.01 8.44 3.32
C PRO A 29 -6.69 8.60 4.69
N LYS A 30 -8.01 8.37 4.78
CA LYS A 30 -8.76 8.42 6.05
C LYS A 30 -8.71 7.10 6.81
N ASN A 31 -8.24 6.03 6.18
CA ASN A 31 -8.12 4.73 6.83
C ASN A 31 -6.74 4.57 7.48
N SER A 32 -6.68 4.82 8.78
CA SER A 32 -5.46 4.62 9.60
C SER A 32 -5.18 3.14 9.92
N SER A 33 -6.16 2.25 9.72
CA SER A 33 -6.04 0.83 10.03
C SER A 33 -5.56 0.05 8.82
N LEU A 34 -4.23 0.00 8.67
CA LEU A 34 -3.54 -0.83 7.68
C LEU A 34 -2.55 -1.76 8.38
N ASN A 35 -2.53 -3.03 7.99
CA ASN A 35 -1.55 -3.97 8.50
C ASN A 35 -0.30 -4.00 7.61
N LEU A 36 0.86 -4.32 8.21
CA LEU A 36 2.14 -4.42 7.51
C LEU A 36 2.08 -5.41 6.34
N GLN A 37 1.36 -6.51 6.48
CA GLN A 37 1.23 -7.52 5.44
C GLN A 37 0.61 -6.96 4.15
N THR A 38 -0.38 -6.07 4.27
CA THR A 38 -1.05 -5.44 3.13
C THR A 38 -0.11 -4.49 2.40
N ILE A 39 0.66 -3.70 3.15
CA ILE A 39 1.65 -2.78 2.59
C ILE A 39 2.78 -3.55 1.90
N THR A 40 3.27 -4.63 2.51
CA THR A 40 4.32 -5.49 1.92
C THR A 40 3.86 -6.13 0.61
N LYS A 41 2.61 -6.61 0.52
CA LYS A 41 2.05 -7.14 -0.74
C LYS A 41 1.98 -6.07 -1.82
N ALA A 42 1.52 -4.87 -1.48
CA ALA A 42 1.46 -3.75 -2.42
C ALA A 42 2.85 -3.36 -2.91
N ALA A 43 3.84 -3.30 -2.01
CA ALA A 43 5.23 -3.04 -2.38
C ALA A 43 5.77 -4.09 -3.35
N SER A 44 5.53 -5.38 -3.10
CA SER A 44 5.96 -6.48 -3.97
C SER A 44 5.39 -6.35 -5.39
N VAL A 45 4.09 -6.10 -5.52
CA VAL A 45 3.41 -5.89 -6.83
C VAL A 45 4.01 -4.70 -7.58
N LEU A 46 4.43 -3.65 -6.87
CA LEU A 46 5.05 -2.47 -7.45
C LEU A 46 6.54 -2.62 -7.73
N GLY A 47 7.14 -3.80 -7.49
CA GLY A 47 8.59 -4.01 -7.60
C GLY A 47 9.40 -3.20 -6.57
N LYS A 48 8.82 -2.94 -5.40
CA LYS A 48 9.41 -2.14 -4.30
C LYS A 48 9.62 -2.99 -3.05
N LYS A 49 10.48 -2.49 -2.16
CA LYS A 49 10.69 -3.06 -0.82
C LYS A 49 10.13 -2.12 0.25
N LEU A 50 9.51 -2.68 1.27
CA LEU A 50 9.08 -1.93 2.45
C LEU A 50 10.28 -1.69 3.37
N LYS A 51 10.58 -0.43 3.66
CA LYS A 51 11.51 -0.01 4.73
C LYS A 51 10.66 0.60 5.84
N VAL A 52 10.82 0.11 7.06
CA VAL A 52 10.19 0.68 8.26
C VAL A 52 11.30 1.26 9.12
N GLU A 53 11.15 2.51 9.53
CA GLU A 53 12.07 3.17 10.44
C GLU A 53 11.28 3.96 11.48
N PHE A 54 11.80 3.98 12.71
CA PHE A 54 11.35 4.90 13.73
C PHE A 54 12.21 6.15 13.63
N VAL A 55 11.57 7.31 13.71
CA VAL A 55 12.24 8.61 13.71
C VAL A 55 12.08 9.26 15.07
N LEU A 56 13.03 10.12 15.46
CA LEU A 56 12.92 10.89 16.70
C LEU A 56 11.73 11.85 16.58
N GLU A 57 10.78 11.74 17.51
CA GLU A 57 9.67 12.67 17.61
C GLU A 57 10.11 13.86 18.47
N SER A 58 10.23 15.04 17.85
CA SER A 58 10.47 16.28 18.59
C SER A 58 9.13 16.78 19.15
N HIS A 59 8.77 16.34 20.35
CA HIS A 59 7.63 16.92 21.07
C HIS A 59 7.99 18.36 21.45
N LYS A 60 7.13 19.30 21.04
CA LYS A 60 7.19 20.72 21.40
C LYS A 60 6.28 20.98 22.60
#